data_AF-A0A914PBL4-F1
#
_entry.id   AF-A0A914PBL4-F1
#
_cell.length_a   1.000
_cell.length_b   1.000
_cell.length_c   1.000
_cell.angle_alpha   90.00
_cell.angle_beta   90.00
_cell.angle_gamma   90.00
#
_symmetry.space_group_name_H-M   'P 1'
#
loop_
_entity.id
_entity.type
_entity.pdbx_description
1 polymer ?
#
loop_
_entity_poly.entity_id
_entity_poly.type
_entity_poly.pdbx_seq_one_letter_code
_entity_poly.pdbx_strand_id
1 'polypeptide(L)'
;MDCDDSDDNLYPYNARSKNLFPQKIQFDEIWERLKKVIDVILSNGQLKKEEREWHSAFSDVYKLCSALPHPLANLLYEKVDATISEHVDKIYQATKELQFEEVLSQLCVKSDTKQYHIGKLVIIRWKDKVLIPCGPYLSQLVLEQFDNYRTGKPIEMADLIKNCVTCYVTAEAYEMAESSSFSDQRDELKLYKDNFELPLHKSCRDYYLLKAKEWENLTDSVAFIENVANLMDNEKHLAKILMHPSTVTVIEQWAAQALVADKVKNLNLSFKSHMTHENFNGPELHKCFNVLKLIENGLVDLVKDYENYIIDFTTKKFGKDFNDPKTS
;
A
#
# COMPACT_ATOMS: atom_id res chain seq x y z
N MET A 1 -25.97 -5.83 84.26
CA MET A 1 -25.35 -6.09 82.95
C MET A 1 -26.49 -6.29 81.98
N ASP A 2 -27.21 -5.24 81.56
CA ASP A 2 -26.73 -4.02 80.87
C ASP A 2 -25.85 -4.43 79.67
N CYS A 3 -26.18 -4.15 78.40
CA CYS A 3 -26.75 -2.92 77.85
C CYS A 3 -27.72 -3.13 76.68
N ASP A 4 -28.65 -2.17 76.56
CA ASP A 4 -29.26 -1.63 75.33
C ASP A 4 -28.24 -1.32 74.23
N ASP A 5 -28.63 -1.47 72.96
CA ASP A 5 -28.77 -0.34 72.00
C ASP A 5 -29.02 -0.85 70.56
N SER A 6 -30.23 -0.60 70.08
CA SER A 6 -30.56 0.31 68.97
C SER A 6 -29.59 0.48 67.77
N ASP A 7 -30.25 0.64 66.62
CA ASP A 7 -29.85 1.45 65.46
C ASP A 7 -29.08 0.80 64.29
N ASP A 8 -29.90 0.51 63.28
CA ASP A 8 -29.86 1.19 61.98
C ASP A 8 -28.66 0.96 61.04
N ASN A 9 -29.01 0.26 59.95
CA ASN A 9 -28.83 0.82 58.61
C ASN A 9 -27.38 0.97 58.13
N LEU A 10 -26.80 -0.14 57.66
CA LEU A 10 -25.69 -0.05 56.70
C LEU A 10 -25.79 -1.17 55.67
N TYR A 11 -26.65 -0.94 54.68
CA TYR A 11 -26.24 -0.79 53.28
C TYR A 11 -27.51 -0.85 52.42
N PRO A 12 -27.98 0.27 51.85
CA PRO A 12 -29.02 0.21 50.85
C PRO A 12 -28.39 -0.50 49.66
N TYR A 13 -28.85 -1.70 49.33
CA TYR A 13 -28.62 -2.30 48.03
C TYR A 13 -29.39 -1.44 47.02
N ASN A 14 -28.72 -0.33 46.69
CA ASN A 14 -29.14 0.71 45.77
C ASN A 14 -29.56 0.04 44.47
N ALA A 15 -30.87 0.10 44.20
CA ALA A 15 -31.58 0.31 42.93
C ALA A 15 -30.76 0.67 41.66
N ARG A 16 -29.67 -0.04 41.37
CA ARG A 16 -28.80 0.16 40.20
C ARG A 16 -28.69 -1.08 39.31
N SER A 17 -29.27 -2.23 39.69
CA SER A 17 -29.65 -3.26 38.71
C SER A 17 -30.95 -2.89 38.00
N LYS A 18 -31.00 -1.71 37.37
CA LYS A 18 -32.15 -1.34 36.54
C LYS A 18 -32.15 -2.19 35.26
N ASN A 19 -32.88 -3.30 35.35
CA ASN A 19 -33.50 -4.09 34.29
C ASN A 19 -32.61 -4.47 33.09
N LEU A 20 -31.97 -5.64 33.21
CA LEU A 20 -31.47 -6.43 32.07
C LEU A 20 -32.59 -7.25 31.40
N PHE A 21 -33.85 -7.08 31.81
CA PHE A 21 -34.97 -7.82 31.23
C PHE A 21 -35.36 -7.26 29.86
N PRO A 22 -35.72 -8.12 28.89
CA PRO A 22 -36.31 -7.71 27.62
C PRO A 22 -37.49 -6.77 27.84
N GLN A 23 -37.52 -5.65 27.13
CA GLN A 23 -38.55 -4.63 27.26
C GLN A 23 -39.08 -4.19 25.89
N LYS A 24 -40.32 -3.71 25.88
CA LYS A 24 -40.85 -2.97 24.74
C LYS A 24 -40.20 -1.58 24.76
N ILE A 25 -39.42 -1.28 23.75
CA ILE A 25 -38.64 -0.06 23.64
C ILE A 25 -39.01 0.70 22.38
N GLN A 26 -38.88 2.03 22.42
CA GLN A 26 -38.94 2.86 21.22
C GLN A 26 -37.54 2.97 20.62
N PHE A 27 -37.39 2.55 19.37
CA PHE A 27 -36.10 2.50 18.70
C PHE A 27 -35.45 3.89 18.57
N ASP A 28 -36.23 4.88 18.09
CA ASP A 28 -35.70 6.19 17.71
C ASP A 28 -35.08 6.95 18.89
N GLU A 29 -35.67 6.84 20.09
CA GLU A 29 -35.13 7.49 21.30
C GLU A 29 -33.76 6.95 21.70
N ILE A 30 -33.55 5.64 21.54
CA ILE A 30 -32.27 4.99 21.84
C ILE A 30 -31.27 5.29 20.73
N TRP A 31 -31.73 5.25 19.48
CA TRP A 31 -30.91 5.54 18.31
C TRP A 31 -30.33 6.95 18.35
N GLU A 32 -31.11 7.98 18.69
CA GLU A 32 -30.59 9.36 18.76
C GLU A 32 -29.45 9.54 19.77
N ARG A 33 -29.43 8.74 20.84
CA ARG A 33 -28.31 8.74 21.80
C ARG A 33 -27.11 8.00 21.25
N LEU A 34 -27.31 6.83 20.65
CA LEU A 34 -26.25 6.05 20.04
C LEU A 34 -25.59 6.80 18.86
N LYS A 35 -26.40 7.46 18.04
CA LYS A 35 -25.93 8.24 16.89
C LYS A 35 -24.94 9.33 17.30
N LYS A 36 -25.22 10.07 18.39
CA LYS A 36 -24.28 11.09 18.91
C LYS A 36 -22.92 10.50 19.26
N VAL A 37 -22.90 9.33 19.89
CA VAL A 37 -21.65 8.63 20.22
C VAL A 37 -20.93 8.21 18.94
N ILE A 38 -21.65 7.66 17.96
CA ILE A 38 -21.10 7.27 16.66
C ILE A 38 -20.51 8.50 15.92
N ASP A 39 -21.22 9.63 15.87
CA ASP A 39 -20.78 10.85 15.19
C ASP A 39 -19.47 11.39 15.80
N VAL A 40 -19.32 11.31 17.13
CA VAL A 40 -18.06 11.69 17.80
C VAL A 40 -16.92 10.74 17.44
N ILE A 41 -17.18 9.42 17.42
CA ILE A 41 -16.17 8.41 17.02
C ILE A 41 -15.71 8.65 15.58
N LEU A 42 -16.67 8.81 14.66
CA LEU A 42 -16.38 9.00 13.23
C LEU A 42 -15.60 10.30 12.97
N SER A 43 -15.86 11.35 13.76
CA SER A 43 -15.15 12.63 13.65
C SER A 43 -13.79 12.65 14.38
N ASN A 44 -13.31 11.50 14.85
CA ASN A 44 -12.11 11.38 15.69
C ASN A 44 -12.14 12.31 16.93
N GLY A 45 -13.33 12.57 17.46
CA GLY A 45 -13.53 13.38 18.65
C GLY A 45 -13.11 12.65 19.92
N GLN A 46 -12.77 13.41 20.97
CA GLN A 46 -12.43 12.83 22.26
C GLN A 46 -13.71 12.44 23.02
N LEU A 47 -14.00 11.14 23.07
CA LEU A 47 -14.88 10.58 24.09
C LEU A 47 -14.04 10.30 25.33
N LYS A 48 -14.33 10.94 26.46
CA LYS A 48 -13.61 10.56 27.68
C LYS A 48 -14.18 9.21 28.11
N LYS A 49 -13.31 8.20 28.21
CA LYS A 49 -13.68 6.82 28.58
C LYS A 49 -14.43 6.73 29.93
N GLU A 50 -14.26 7.74 30.77
CA GLU A 50 -14.88 7.92 32.09
C GLU A 50 -16.28 8.55 32.04
N GLU A 51 -16.71 9.08 30.89
CA GLU A 51 -18.04 9.68 30.72
C GLU A 51 -19.14 8.62 30.74
N ARG A 52 -20.23 8.92 31.43
CA ARG A 52 -21.43 8.06 31.49
C ARG A 52 -21.95 7.69 30.09
N GLU A 53 -21.68 8.53 29.09
CA GLU A 53 -22.16 8.41 27.73
C GLU A 53 -21.57 7.17 27.01
N TRP A 54 -20.26 6.91 27.15
CA TRP A 54 -19.62 5.72 26.59
C TRP A 54 -20.19 4.42 27.18
N HIS A 55 -20.30 4.35 28.50
CA HIS A 55 -20.89 3.19 29.18
C HIS A 55 -22.38 3.04 28.89
N SER A 56 -23.11 4.14 28.69
CA SER A 56 -24.53 4.09 28.33
C SER A 56 -24.76 3.53 26.92
N ALA A 57 -23.82 3.72 25.99
CA ALA A 57 -23.92 3.18 24.64
C ALA A 57 -23.95 1.64 24.63
N PHE A 58 -23.14 0.97 25.46
CA PHE A 58 -23.20 -0.49 25.60
C PHE A 58 -24.56 -0.97 26.11
N SER A 59 -25.13 -0.26 27.09
CA SER A 59 -26.45 -0.56 27.62
C SER A 59 -27.54 -0.37 26.57
N ASP A 60 -27.43 0.68 25.75
CA ASP A 60 -28.40 1.00 24.71
C ASP A 60 -28.35 -0.02 23.54
N VAL A 61 -27.17 -0.48 23.13
CA VAL A 61 -27.03 -1.60 22.18
C VAL A 61 -27.65 -2.88 22.75
N TYR A 62 -27.38 -3.21 24.01
CA TYR A 62 -27.95 -4.39 24.66
C TYR A 62 -29.48 -4.35 24.67
N LYS A 63 -30.09 -3.21 25.01
CA LYS A 63 -31.55 -3.04 25.01
C LYS A 63 -32.14 -3.27 23.63
N LEU A 64 -31.53 -2.72 22.57
CA LEU A 64 -31.98 -2.90 21.20
C LEU A 64 -31.91 -4.37 20.74
N CYS A 65 -30.84 -5.07 21.08
CA CYS A 65 -30.66 -6.48 20.73
C CYS A 65 -31.54 -7.44 21.55
N SER A 66 -32.04 -7.00 22.72
CA SER A 66 -32.92 -7.79 23.59
C SER A 66 -34.38 -7.28 23.62
N ALA A 67 -34.76 -6.46 22.65
CA ALA A 67 -36.08 -5.83 22.56
C ALA A 67 -37.23 -6.84 22.35
N LEU A 68 -38.41 -6.49 22.85
CA LEU A 68 -39.68 -7.19 22.57
C LEU A 68 -40.53 -6.41 21.55
N PRO A 69 -41.28 -7.08 20.65
CA PRO A 69 -41.49 -8.54 20.54
C PRO A 69 -40.36 -9.29 19.81
N HIS A 70 -39.52 -8.58 19.06
CA HIS A 70 -38.39 -9.12 18.31
C HIS A 70 -37.16 -8.22 18.49
N PRO A 71 -35.94 -8.79 18.45
CA PRO A 71 -34.70 -8.03 18.45
C PRO A 71 -34.66 -6.97 17.34
N LEU A 72 -34.15 -5.78 17.66
CA LEU A 72 -34.00 -4.67 16.71
C LEU A 72 -32.57 -4.56 16.15
N ALA A 73 -31.79 -5.63 16.24
CA ALA A 73 -30.38 -5.65 15.83
C ALA A 73 -30.18 -5.36 14.34
N ASN A 74 -31.05 -5.88 13.46
CA ASN A 74 -30.96 -5.61 12.02
C ASN A 74 -31.23 -4.14 11.69
N LEU A 75 -32.27 -3.57 12.29
CA LEU A 75 -32.58 -2.14 12.13
C LEU A 75 -31.46 -1.26 12.68
N LEU A 76 -30.85 -1.64 13.81
CA LEU A 76 -29.67 -0.98 14.35
C LEU A 76 -28.51 -1.02 13.34
N TYR A 77 -28.22 -2.18 12.76
CA TYR A 77 -27.17 -2.32 11.75
C TYR A 77 -27.42 -1.45 10.52
N GLU A 78 -28.63 -1.45 9.97
CA GLU A 78 -29.02 -0.61 8.83
C GLU A 78 -28.81 0.89 9.12
N LYS A 79 -29.16 1.34 10.32
CA LYS A 79 -28.99 2.74 10.75
C LYS A 79 -27.52 3.13 10.94
N VAL A 80 -26.70 2.21 11.46
CA VAL A 80 -25.24 2.38 11.57
C VAL A 80 -24.61 2.46 10.18
N ASP A 81 -24.97 1.57 9.26
CA ASP A 81 -24.47 1.59 7.87
C ASP A 81 -24.85 2.88 7.15
N ALA A 82 -26.09 3.35 7.30
CA ALA A 82 -26.54 4.60 6.71
C ALA A 82 -25.74 5.80 7.24
N THR A 83 -25.46 5.84 8.55
CA THR A 83 -24.70 6.93 9.18
C THR A 83 -23.24 6.93 8.75
N ILE A 84 -22.60 5.76 8.70
CA ILE A 84 -21.24 5.60 8.17
C ILE A 84 -21.21 6.03 6.70
N SER A 85 -22.16 5.56 5.89
CA SER A 85 -22.25 5.87 4.47
C SER A 85 -22.41 7.36 4.21
N GLU A 86 -23.26 8.05 4.98
CA GLU A 86 -23.46 9.49 4.91
C GLU A 86 -22.19 10.25 5.32
N HIS A 87 -21.49 9.79 6.36
CA HIS A 87 -20.25 10.39 6.81
C HIS A 87 -19.13 10.25 5.77
N VAL A 88 -18.96 9.06 5.20
CA VAL A 88 -17.99 8.80 4.12
C VAL A 88 -18.32 9.63 2.88
N ASP A 89 -19.61 9.78 2.53
CA ASP A 89 -20.02 10.66 1.42
C ASP A 89 -19.64 12.12 1.69
N LYS A 90 -19.83 12.63 2.91
CA LYS A 90 -19.44 13.99 3.28
C LYS A 90 -17.94 14.20 3.11
N ILE A 91 -17.12 13.25 3.56
CA ILE A 91 -15.66 13.31 3.38
C ILE A 91 -15.32 13.28 1.89
N TYR A 92 -15.94 12.39 1.12
CA TYR A 92 -15.67 12.31 -0.32
C TYR A 92 -16.07 13.59 -1.08
N GLN A 93 -17.22 14.19 -0.76
CA GLN A 93 -17.62 15.46 -1.38
C GLN A 93 -16.69 16.60 -1.00
N ALA A 94 -16.29 16.71 0.28
CA ALA A 94 -15.27 17.66 0.69
C ALA A 94 -13.98 17.43 -0.11
N THR A 95 -13.56 16.18 -0.27
CA THR A 95 -12.35 15.80 -1.03
C THR A 95 -12.42 16.24 -2.50
N LYS A 96 -13.60 16.28 -3.13
CA LYS A 96 -13.75 16.73 -4.52
C LYS A 96 -13.57 18.23 -4.72
N GLU A 97 -13.95 19.02 -3.72
CA GLU A 97 -13.99 20.49 -3.81
C GLU A 97 -12.66 21.13 -3.40
N LEU A 98 -11.77 20.36 -2.78
CA LEU A 98 -10.52 20.84 -2.18
C LEU A 98 -9.33 20.79 -3.14
N GLN A 99 -8.30 21.58 -2.81
CA GLN A 99 -7.01 21.47 -3.49
C GLN A 99 -6.29 20.18 -3.08
N PHE A 100 -5.39 19.69 -3.94
CA PHE A 100 -4.74 18.39 -3.78
C PHE A 100 -4.02 18.18 -2.44
N GLU A 101 -3.36 19.22 -1.90
CA GLU A 101 -2.68 19.14 -0.61
C GLU A 101 -3.67 18.91 0.56
N GLU A 102 -4.82 19.58 0.51
CA GLU A 102 -5.88 19.44 1.51
C GLU A 102 -6.54 18.04 1.42
N VAL A 103 -6.69 17.51 0.21
CA VAL A 103 -7.21 16.15 -0.04
C VAL A 103 -6.36 15.10 0.66
N LEU A 104 -5.02 15.14 0.51
CA LEU A 104 -4.12 14.17 1.14
C LEU A 104 -4.22 14.21 2.66
N SER A 105 -4.38 15.40 3.23
CA SER A 105 -4.51 15.58 4.68
C SER A 105 -5.78 14.90 5.21
N GLN A 106 -6.88 14.92 4.45
CA GLN A 106 -8.16 14.30 4.82
C GLN A 106 -8.20 12.79 4.58
N LEU A 107 -7.46 12.30 3.58
CA LEU A 107 -7.37 10.88 3.26
C LEU A 107 -6.54 10.08 4.27
N CYS A 108 -5.62 10.76 4.98
CA CYS A 108 -4.74 10.13 5.97
C CYS A 108 -5.47 9.77 7.26
N VAL A 109 -6.13 8.61 7.29
CA VAL A 109 -6.65 8.02 8.53
C VAL A 109 -5.56 7.16 9.18
N LYS A 110 -5.04 7.58 10.33
CA LYS A 110 -4.16 6.73 11.16
C LYS A 110 -5.00 5.64 11.82
N SER A 111 -4.93 4.41 11.31
CA SER A 111 -5.61 3.27 11.93
C SER A 111 -4.63 2.44 12.77
N ASP A 112 -4.62 2.64 14.08
CA ASP A 112 -3.82 1.84 15.04
C ASP A 112 -4.67 0.81 15.81
N THR A 113 -5.89 0.55 15.38
CA THR A 113 -6.84 -0.25 16.15
C THR A 113 -7.37 -1.45 15.38
N LYS A 114 -6.94 -2.65 15.82
CA LYS A 114 -7.66 -3.89 15.55
C LYS A 114 -9.00 -3.83 16.32
N GLN A 115 -10.15 -3.98 15.66
CA GLN A 115 -11.31 -4.80 16.11
C GLN A 115 -12.64 -4.67 15.31
N TYR A 116 -13.23 -5.85 15.01
CA TYR A 116 -14.63 -6.35 14.82
C TYR A 116 -15.63 -5.75 13.78
N HIS A 117 -16.42 -6.65 13.17
CA HIS A 117 -17.41 -6.57 12.05
C HIS A 117 -17.99 -5.21 11.58
N ILE A 118 -18.24 -4.22 12.45
CA ILE A 118 -18.66 -2.87 12.03
C ILE A 118 -17.47 -2.07 11.49
N GLY A 119 -16.25 -2.29 12.02
CA GLY A 119 -15.03 -1.70 11.47
C GLY A 119 -14.81 -2.10 10.01
N LYS A 120 -15.16 -3.34 9.63
CA LYS A 120 -15.13 -3.79 8.24
C LYS A 120 -16.10 -3.01 7.35
N LEU A 121 -17.29 -2.73 7.84
CA LEU A 121 -18.26 -1.93 7.10
C LEU A 121 -17.70 -0.54 6.79
N VAL A 122 -17.05 0.10 7.76
CA VAL A 122 -16.36 1.40 7.55
C VAL A 122 -15.30 1.26 6.46
N ILE A 123 -14.44 0.23 6.53
CA ILE A 123 -13.38 0.01 5.54
C ILE A 123 -13.95 -0.25 4.14
N ILE A 124 -14.99 -1.08 4.00
CA ILE A 124 -15.64 -1.34 2.71
C ILE A 124 -16.21 -0.04 2.13
N ARG A 125 -16.94 0.74 2.93
CA ARG A 125 -17.51 2.03 2.49
C ARG A 125 -16.40 3.01 2.10
N TRP A 126 -15.33 3.07 2.88
CA TRP A 126 -14.16 3.91 2.59
C TRP A 126 -13.46 3.50 1.29
N LYS A 127 -13.28 2.20 1.08
CA LYS A 127 -12.68 1.65 -0.14
C LYS A 127 -13.47 2.08 -1.38
N ASP A 128 -14.77 1.82 -1.38
CA ASP A 128 -15.63 2.02 -2.55
C ASP A 128 -15.84 3.51 -2.87
N LYS A 129 -16.00 4.34 -1.84
CA LYS A 129 -16.38 5.75 -2.01
C LYS A 129 -15.20 6.71 -2.02
N VAL A 130 -14.08 6.34 -1.40
CA VAL A 130 -12.93 7.25 -1.22
C VAL A 130 -11.70 6.70 -1.93
N LEU A 131 -11.21 5.51 -1.56
CA LEU A 131 -9.95 5.00 -2.12
C LEU A 131 -10.02 4.80 -3.64
N ILE A 132 -10.97 4.02 -4.14
CA ILE A 132 -11.07 3.72 -5.57
C ILE A 132 -11.19 5.01 -6.41
N PRO A 133 -12.09 5.97 -6.09
CA PRO A 133 -12.16 7.22 -6.83
C PRO A 133 -10.93 8.14 -6.69
N CYS A 134 -10.19 8.06 -5.58
CA CYS A 134 -8.99 8.87 -5.34
C CYS A 134 -7.72 8.32 -6.01
N GLY A 135 -7.72 7.05 -6.46
CA GLY A 135 -6.57 6.38 -7.08
C GLY A 135 -5.89 7.18 -8.19
N PRO A 136 -6.63 7.64 -9.23
CA PRO A 136 -6.05 8.40 -10.33
C PRO A 136 -5.34 9.69 -9.88
N TYR A 137 -5.91 10.39 -8.89
CA TYR A 137 -5.33 11.62 -8.35
C TYR A 137 -4.04 11.34 -7.59
N LEU A 138 -4.00 10.26 -6.79
CA LEU A 138 -2.80 9.83 -6.08
C LEU A 138 -1.70 9.41 -7.07
N SER A 139 -2.04 8.69 -8.14
CA SER A 139 -1.09 8.32 -9.19
C SER A 139 -0.50 9.55 -9.88
N GLN A 140 -1.33 10.56 -10.21
CA GLN A 140 -0.85 11.81 -10.81
C GLN A 140 0.14 12.53 -9.89
N LEU A 141 -0.17 12.62 -8.60
CA LEU A 141 0.71 13.29 -7.63
C LEU A 141 2.06 12.59 -7.51
N VAL A 142 2.06 11.25 -7.48
CA VAL A 142 3.33 10.50 -7.45
C VAL A 142 4.13 10.78 -8.72
N LEU A 143 3.51 10.87 -9.88
CA LEU A 143 4.19 11.26 -11.13
C LEU A 143 4.76 12.68 -11.06
N GLU A 144 4.03 13.63 -10.48
CA GLU A 144 4.52 15.00 -10.27
C GLU A 144 5.75 15.02 -9.36
N GLN A 145 5.78 14.20 -8.30
CA GLN A 145 6.97 14.07 -7.45
C GLN A 145 8.15 13.43 -8.18
N PHE A 146 7.89 12.50 -9.09
CA PHE A 146 8.92 11.93 -9.95
C PHE A 146 9.51 13.00 -10.87
N ASP A 147 8.67 13.80 -11.52
CA ASP A 147 9.11 14.89 -12.41
C ASP A 147 9.85 16.01 -11.66
N ASN A 148 9.38 16.34 -10.45
CA ASN A 148 10.07 17.27 -9.56
C ASN A 148 11.48 16.76 -9.24
N TYR A 149 11.61 15.50 -8.82
CA TYR A 149 12.91 14.93 -8.51
C TYR A 149 13.84 14.87 -9.73
N ARG A 150 13.31 14.50 -10.90
CA ARG A 150 14.06 14.50 -12.18
C ARG A 150 14.57 15.88 -12.57
N THR A 151 13.86 16.95 -12.18
CA THR A 151 14.24 18.35 -12.44
C THR A 151 15.04 19.00 -11.30
N GLY A 152 15.40 18.24 -10.26
CA GLY A 152 16.19 18.71 -9.13
C GLY A 152 15.39 19.48 -8.07
N LYS A 153 14.05 19.42 -8.11
CA LYS A 153 13.18 19.95 -7.07
C LYS A 153 13.06 18.95 -5.91
N PRO A 154 12.84 19.42 -4.68
CA PRO A 154 12.61 18.54 -3.54
C PRO A 154 11.31 17.75 -3.70
N ILE A 155 11.25 16.59 -3.03
CA ILE A 155 10.03 15.80 -2.91
C ILE A 155 9.18 16.44 -1.81
N GLU A 156 7.94 16.78 -2.14
CA GLU A 156 6.99 17.35 -1.21
C GLU A 156 5.95 16.29 -0.79
N MET A 157 5.39 16.45 0.41
CA MET A 157 4.28 15.63 0.91
C MET A 157 4.55 14.12 0.99
N ALA A 158 5.83 13.70 1.01
CA ALA A 158 6.22 12.28 0.94
C ALA A 158 5.52 11.40 1.97
N ASP A 159 5.44 11.85 3.23
CA ASP A 159 4.78 11.12 4.31
C ASP A 159 3.28 10.96 4.08
N LEU A 160 2.61 11.99 3.57
CA LEU A 160 1.18 11.97 3.28
C LEU A 160 0.87 11.02 2.11
N ILE A 161 1.68 11.07 1.05
CA ILE A 161 1.58 10.16 -0.10
C ILE A 161 1.75 8.71 0.37
N LYS A 162 2.80 8.45 1.16
CA LYS A 162 3.09 7.11 1.70
C LYS A 162 1.96 6.58 2.58
N ASN A 163 1.37 7.44 3.41
CA ASN A 163 0.21 7.08 4.22
C ASN A 163 -1.00 6.74 3.34
N CYS A 164 -1.29 7.54 2.31
CA CYS A 164 -2.36 7.27 1.36
C CYS A 164 -2.16 5.93 0.64
N VAL A 165 -0.93 5.65 0.18
CA VAL A 165 -0.57 4.34 -0.43
C VAL A 165 -0.80 3.20 0.56
N THR A 166 -0.43 3.38 1.83
CA THR A 166 -0.61 2.38 2.89
C THR A 166 -2.09 2.10 3.17
N CYS A 167 -2.99 3.07 2.95
CA CYS A 167 -4.44 2.87 3.10
C CYS A 167 -5.00 1.82 2.13
N TYR A 168 -4.47 1.73 0.89
CA TYR A 168 -4.91 0.70 -0.07
C TYR A 168 -4.56 -0.71 0.41
N VAL A 169 -3.31 -0.90 0.87
CA VAL A 169 -2.84 -2.19 1.38
C VAL A 169 -3.58 -2.58 2.65
N THR A 170 -3.78 -1.61 3.54
CA THR A 170 -4.50 -1.84 4.80
C THR A 170 -5.96 -2.22 4.56
N ALA A 171 -6.67 -1.50 3.69
CA ALA A 171 -8.06 -1.79 3.37
C ALA A 171 -8.24 -3.20 2.79
N GLU A 172 -7.36 -3.61 1.88
CA GLU A 172 -7.39 -4.96 1.30
C GLU A 172 -7.13 -6.05 2.35
N ALA A 173 -6.11 -5.87 3.20
CA ALA A 173 -5.80 -6.81 4.28
C ALA A 173 -6.98 -7.02 5.25
N TYR A 174 -7.73 -5.95 5.55
CA TYR A 174 -8.94 -6.02 6.37
C TYR A 174 -10.06 -6.86 5.71
N GLU A 175 -10.21 -6.79 4.39
CA GLU A 175 -11.20 -7.61 3.67
C GLU A 175 -10.83 -9.10 3.62
N MET A 176 -9.53 -9.39 3.52
CA MET A 176 -9.02 -10.75 3.44
C MET A 176 -9.07 -11.50 4.78
N ALA A 177 -8.82 -10.82 5.90
CA ALA A 177 -8.70 -11.45 7.23
C ALA A 177 -9.95 -12.22 7.73
N GLU A 178 -11.14 -11.94 7.19
CA GLU A 178 -12.39 -12.64 7.56
C GLU A 178 -12.90 -13.60 6.48
N SER A 179 -12.27 -13.63 5.31
CA SER A 179 -12.63 -14.55 4.23
C SER A 179 -12.01 -15.93 4.49
N SER A 180 -12.56 -16.69 5.44
CA SER A 180 -12.11 -18.04 5.80
C SER A 180 -12.44 -19.12 4.76
N SER A 181 -12.41 -18.78 3.47
CA SER A 181 -12.47 -19.76 2.37
C SER A 181 -11.06 -20.31 2.10
N PHE A 182 -10.88 -21.58 2.43
CA PHE A 182 -9.64 -22.38 2.47
C PHE A 182 -8.90 -22.56 1.12
N SER A 183 -9.20 -21.78 0.08
CA SER A 183 -8.70 -22.01 -1.29
C SER A 183 -8.26 -20.78 -2.07
N ASP A 184 -8.42 -19.57 -1.52
CA ASP A 184 -8.15 -18.36 -2.30
C ASP A 184 -6.73 -17.86 -2.03
N GLN A 185 -5.80 -18.19 -2.94
CA GLN A 185 -4.63 -17.34 -3.21
C GLN A 185 -5.13 -16.00 -3.78
N ARG A 186 -5.81 -15.19 -2.96
CA ARG A 186 -6.18 -13.83 -3.34
C ARG A 186 -4.96 -12.93 -3.13
N ASP A 187 -4.66 -12.12 -4.14
CA ASP A 187 -3.52 -11.20 -4.15
C ASP A 187 -3.75 -10.06 -3.15
N GLU A 188 -3.04 -10.08 -2.02
CA GLU A 188 -3.12 -9.10 -0.91
C GLU A 188 -2.90 -7.65 -1.34
N LEU A 189 -2.39 -7.44 -2.55
CA LEU A 189 -2.10 -6.14 -3.12
C LEU A 189 -3.03 -5.78 -4.28
N LYS A 190 -4.11 -6.53 -4.53
CA LYS A 190 -4.96 -6.34 -5.70
C LYS A 190 -5.52 -4.93 -5.81
N LEU A 191 -6.13 -4.41 -4.73
CA LEU A 191 -6.69 -3.05 -4.73
C LEU A 191 -5.63 -1.98 -5.01
N TYR A 192 -4.45 -2.14 -4.43
CA TYR A 192 -3.29 -1.27 -4.67
C TYR A 192 -2.82 -1.35 -6.13
N LYS A 193 -2.69 -2.56 -6.67
CA LYS A 193 -2.22 -2.81 -8.04
C LYS A 193 -3.18 -2.24 -9.08
N ASP A 194 -4.48 -2.55 -8.93
CA ASP A 194 -5.51 -2.20 -9.91
C ASP A 194 -5.77 -0.69 -9.95
N ASN A 195 -5.78 -0.02 -8.79
CA ASN A 195 -6.23 1.38 -8.69
C ASN A 195 -5.08 2.40 -8.62
N PHE A 196 -3.86 1.98 -8.32
CA PHE A 196 -2.70 2.88 -8.19
C PHE A 196 -1.51 2.44 -9.05
N GLU A 197 -1.06 1.19 -8.95
CA GLU A 197 0.17 0.72 -9.61
C GLU A 197 0.02 0.70 -11.13
N LEU A 198 -1.11 0.21 -11.65
CA LEU A 198 -1.36 0.08 -13.09
C LEU A 198 -1.45 1.43 -13.81
N PRO A 199 -2.19 2.45 -13.33
CA PRO A 199 -2.16 3.80 -13.90
C PRO A 199 -0.76 4.41 -13.89
N LEU A 200 -0.02 4.23 -12.79
CA LEU A 200 1.34 4.74 -12.65
C LEU A 200 2.30 4.10 -13.65
N HIS A 201 2.23 2.77 -13.80
CA HIS A 201 3.04 2.01 -14.76
C HIS A 201 2.92 2.60 -16.16
N LYS A 202 1.70 2.84 -16.62
CA LYS A 202 1.45 3.37 -17.97
C LYS A 202 2.20 4.68 -18.19
N SER A 203 2.06 5.64 -17.28
CA SER A 203 2.72 6.94 -17.38
C SER A 203 4.24 6.86 -17.27
N CYS A 204 4.77 6.05 -16.34
CA CYS A 204 6.22 5.84 -16.23
C CYS A 204 6.78 5.18 -17.50
N ARG A 205 6.09 4.19 -18.05
CA ARG A 205 6.49 3.52 -19.29
C ARG A 205 6.55 4.49 -20.47
N ASP A 206 5.55 5.36 -20.62
CA ASP A 206 5.53 6.36 -21.70
C ASP A 206 6.74 7.31 -21.60
N TYR A 207 7.10 7.73 -20.38
CA TYR A 207 8.31 8.50 -20.12
C TYR A 207 9.60 7.73 -20.46
N TYR A 208 9.71 6.46 -20.05
CA TYR A 208 10.89 5.64 -20.38
C TYR A 208 11.03 5.42 -21.88
N LEU A 209 9.93 5.18 -22.61
CA LEU A 209 9.95 5.04 -24.06
C LEU A 209 10.37 6.35 -24.75
N LEU A 210 9.99 7.51 -24.22
CA LEU A 210 10.46 8.80 -24.72
C LEU A 210 11.99 8.93 -24.53
N LYS A 211 12.50 8.57 -23.34
CA LYS A 211 13.94 8.58 -23.06
C LYS A 211 14.72 7.59 -23.92
N ALA A 212 14.16 6.40 -24.16
CA ALA A 212 14.75 5.40 -25.05
C ALA A 212 14.97 5.96 -26.47
N LYS A 213 14.01 6.74 -26.99
CA LYS A 213 14.11 7.44 -28.28
C LYS A 213 15.12 8.57 -28.27
N GLU A 214 15.16 9.38 -27.21
CA GLU A 214 16.18 10.43 -27.06
C GLU A 214 17.60 9.84 -27.09
N TRP A 215 17.77 8.66 -26.49
CA TRP A 215 19.03 7.93 -26.43
C TRP A 215 19.24 6.97 -27.60
N GLU A 216 18.40 7.01 -28.63
CA GLU A 216 18.49 6.12 -29.78
C GLU A 216 19.81 6.33 -30.53
N ASN A 217 20.20 7.60 -30.69
CA ASN A 217 21.40 8.03 -31.43
C ASN A 217 22.72 7.89 -30.64
N LEU A 218 22.68 7.52 -29.36
CA LEU A 218 23.89 7.29 -28.58
C LEU A 218 24.62 6.06 -29.12
N THR A 219 25.77 6.29 -29.76
CA THR A 219 26.63 5.24 -30.32
C THR A 219 27.48 4.56 -29.24
N ASP A 220 27.73 5.25 -28.12
CA ASP A 220 28.49 4.71 -26.99
C ASP A 220 27.58 3.89 -26.06
N SER A 221 27.74 2.57 -26.13
CA SER A 221 27.04 1.60 -25.29
C SER A 221 27.34 1.76 -23.79
N VAL A 222 28.53 2.25 -23.42
CA VAL A 222 28.92 2.44 -22.02
C VAL A 222 28.18 3.65 -21.45
N ALA A 223 28.25 4.80 -22.13
CA ALA A 223 27.50 5.99 -21.74
C ALA A 223 25.98 5.75 -21.73
N PHE A 224 25.47 4.95 -22.68
CA PHE A 224 24.07 4.54 -22.69
C PHE A 224 23.68 3.77 -21.42
N ILE A 225 24.43 2.71 -21.07
CA ILE A 225 24.16 1.92 -19.87
C ILE A 225 24.30 2.75 -18.59
N GLU A 226 25.25 3.68 -18.54
CA GLU A 226 25.40 4.57 -17.40
C GLU A 226 24.18 5.49 -17.21
N ASN A 227 23.68 6.09 -18.30
CA ASN A 227 22.46 6.91 -18.25
C ASN A 227 21.24 6.09 -17.81
N VAL A 228 21.10 4.87 -18.32
CA VAL A 228 20.04 3.94 -17.91
C VAL A 228 20.15 3.59 -16.43
N ALA A 229 21.33 3.19 -15.96
CA ALA A 229 21.55 2.82 -14.57
C ALA A 229 21.25 3.98 -13.61
N ASN A 230 21.73 5.19 -13.92
CA ASN A 230 21.48 6.39 -13.13
C ASN A 230 19.99 6.73 -13.07
N LEU A 231 19.28 6.64 -14.21
CA LEU A 231 17.83 6.85 -14.25
C LEU A 231 17.12 5.82 -13.37
N MET A 232 17.45 4.53 -13.51
CA MET A 232 16.83 3.45 -12.74
C MET A 232 17.08 3.60 -11.23
N ASP A 233 18.27 4.00 -10.81
CA ASP A 233 18.58 4.24 -9.40
C ASP A 233 17.75 5.39 -8.81
N ASN A 234 17.53 6.46 -9.57
CA ASN A 234 16.65 7.56 -9.18
C ASN A 234 15.19 7.10 -9.02
N GLU A 235 14.66 6.36 -9.99
CA GLU A 235 13.30 5.84 -9.96
C GLU A 235 13.10 4.86 -8.78
N LYS A 236 14.10 4.01 -8.52
CA LYS A 236 14.11 3.11 -7.37
C LYS A 236 14.13 3.85 -6.03
N HIS A 237 14.91 4.93 -5.94
CA HIS A 237 14.96 5.75 -4.74
C HIS A 237 13.59 6.38 -4.43
N LEU A 238 12.94 6.96 -5.45
CA LEU A 238 11.60 7.53 -5.34
C LEU A 238 10.56 6.49 -4.95
N ALA A 239 10.60 5.31 -5.58
CA ALA A 239 9.72 4.21 -5.26
C ALA A 239 9.82 3.78 -3.79
N LYS A 240 11.03 3.74 -3.22
CA LYS A 240 11.23 3.41 -1.80
C LYS A 240 10.66 4.46 -0.85
N ILE A 241 10.63 5.72 -1.28
CA ILE A 241 10.11 6.82 -0.47
C ILE A 241 8.58 6.85 -0.51
N LEU A 242 8.00 6.76 -1.72
CA LEU A 242 6.60 7.10 -1.96
C LEU A 242 5.67 5.88 -2.07
N MET A 243 6.20 4.69 -2.34
CA MET A 243 5.39 3.54 -2.75
C MET A 243 5.56 2.33 -1.83
N HIS A 244 4.70 1.32 -2.06
CA HIS A 244 4.81 0.03 -1.38
C HIS A 244 6.06 -0.73 -1.87
N PRO A 245 6.76 -1.50 -1.00
CA PRO A 245 7.98 -2.23 -1.39
C PRO A 245 7.83 -3.17 -2.58
N SER A 246 6.63 -3.71 -2.84
CA SER A 246 6.36 -4.54 -4.02
C SER A 246 6.63 -3.81 -5.34
N THR A 247 6.41 -2.50 -5.37
CA THR A 247 6.52 -1.69 -6.59
C THR A 247 7.97 -1.33 -6.90
N VAL A 248 8.86 -1.39 -5.91
CA VAL A 248 10.29 -1.04 -6.08
C VAL A 248 10.97 -1.97 -7.07
N THR A 249 10.73 -3.28 -6.98
CA THR A 249 11.32 -4.24 -7.93
C THR A 249 10.65 -4.16 -9.30
N VAL A 250 9.37 -3.84 -9.31
CA VAL A 250 8.55 -3.82 -10.52
C VAL A 250 8.88 -2.60 -11.38
N ILE A 251 9.11 -1.42 -10.78
CA ILE A 251 9.51 -0.22 -11.53
C ILE A 251 10.88 -0.37 -12.19
N GLU A 252 11.82 -1.07 -11.54
CA GLU A 252 13.13 -1.39 -12.13
C GLU A 252 12.97 -2.26 -13.38
N GLN A 253 12.07 -3.26 -13.33
CA GLN A 253 11.75 -4.11 -14.48
C GLN A 253 11.07 -3.32 -15.61
N TRP A 254 10.11 -2.45 -15.29
CA TRP A 254 9.45 -1.61 -16.30
C TRP A 254 10.44 -0.69 -17.02
N ALA A 255 11.34 -0.05 -16.26
CA ALA A 255 12.38 0.80 -16.82
C ALA A 255 13.33 0.01 -17.70
N ALA A 256 13.85 -1.13 -17.22
CA ALA A 256 14.74 -1.98 -18.02
C ALA A 256 14.08 -2.48 -19.31
N GLN A 257 12.82 -2.94 -19.22
CA GLN A 257 12.08 -3.43 -20.37
C GLN A 257 11.80 -2.32 -21.39
N ALA A 258 11.44 -1.12 -20.95
CA ALA A 258 11.14 -0.01 -21.85
C ALA A 258 12.39 0.63 -22.48
N LEU A 259 13.50 0.71 -21.73
CA LEU A 259 14.72 1.39 -22.18
C LEU A 259 15.65 0.49 -23.00
N VAL A 260 15.71 -0.80 -22.68
CA VAL A 260 16.83 -1.66 -23.10
C VAL A 260 16.40 -2.84 -23.96
N ALA A 261 15.14 -3.28 -23.93
CA ALA A 261 14.68 -4.49 -24.62
C ALA A 261 15.07 -4.52 -26.11
N ASP A 262 14.95 -3.40 -26.82
CA ASP A 262 15.26 -3.32 -28.26
C ASP A 262 16.78 -3.29 -28.55
N LYS A 263 17.61 -2.96 -27.55
CA LYS A 263 19.06 -2.81 -27.68
C LYS A 263 19.87 -3.96 -27.08
N VAL A 264 19.25 -4.95 -26.45
CA VAL A 264 19.94 -6.09 -25.77
C VAL A 264 21.02 -6.72 -26.64
N LYS A 265 20.70 -7.05 -27.90
CA LYS A 265 21.66 -7.70 -28.83
C LYS A 265 22.88 -6.82 -29.12
N ASN A 266 22.65 -5.53 -29.37
CA ASN A 266 23.72 -4.57 -29.66
C ASN A 266 24.61 -4.37 -28.44
N LEU A 267 24.01 -4.31 -27.25
CA LEU A 267 24.74 -4.20 -25.98
C LEU A 267 25.57 -5.45 -25.71
N ASN A 268 25.03 -6.66 -25.89
CA ASN A 268 25.80 -7.90 -25.74
C ASN A 268 27.02 -7.92 -26.66
N LEU A 269 26.87 -7.54 -27.94
CA LEU A 269 28.00 -7.43 -28.88
C LEU A 269 29.03 -6.38 -28.47
N SER A 270 28.57 -5.20 -28.06
CA SER A 270 29.46 -4.12 -27.64
C SER A 270 30.24 -4.50 -26.38
N PHE A 271 29.57 -5.06 -25.38
CA PHE A 271 30.19 -5.42 -24.10
C PHE A 271 31.09 -6.66 -24.21
N LYS A 272 30.86 -7.57 -25.16
CA LYS A 272 31.82 -8.63 -25.51
C LYS A 272 33.20 -8.05 -25.82
N SER A 273 33.27 -6.94 -26.56
CA SER A 273 34.54 -6.27 -26.87
C SER A 273 35.20 -5.59 -25.66
N HIS A 274 34.40 -5.25 -24.64
CA HIS A 274 34.88 -4.69 -23.37
C HIS A 274 35.34 -5.75 -22.36
N MET A 275 35.05 -7.04 -22.59
CA MET A 275 35.52 -8.16 -21.74
C MET A 275 37.01 -8.44 -21.99
N THR A 276 37.89 -7.56 -21.53
CA THR A 276 39.34 -7.72 -21.54
C THR A 276 39.88 -7.97 -20.13
N HIS A 277 41.09 -8.54 -20.01
CA HIS A 277 41.73 -8.85 -18.72
C HIS A 277 41.82 -7.67 -17.75
N GLU A 278 41.88 -6.44 -18.25
CA GLU A 278 42.02 -5.23 -17.44
C GLU A 278 40.67 -4.64 -16.99
N ASN A 279 39.60 -4.84 -17.77
CA ASN A 279 38.26 -4.29 -17.50
C ASN A 279 37.24 -5.35 -17.04
N PHE A 280 37.70 -6.58 -16.79
CA PHE A 280 36.87 -7.72 -16.38
C PHE A 280 36.02 -7.47 -15.13
N ASN A 281 36.50 -6.63 -14.21
CA ASN A 281 35.78 -6.23 -12.99
C ASN A 281 35.42 -4.74 -13.00
N GLY A 282 35.31 -4.16 -14.19
CA GLY A 282 35.00 -2.75 -14.39
C GLY A 282 33.58 -2.40 -13.93
N PRO A 283 33.35 -1.19 -13.39
CA PRO A 283 32.04 -0.74 -12.96
C PRO A 283 31.00 -0.76 -14.11
N GLU A 284 31.44 -0.64 -15.36
CA GLU A 284 30.61 -0.63 -16.56
C GLU A 284 29.96 -1.99 -16.82
N LEU A 285 30.75 -3.07 -16.71
CA LEU A 285 30.24 -4.43 -16.90
C LEU A 285 29.26 -4.82 -15.79
N HIS A 286 29.54 -4.37 -14.56
CA HIS A 286 28.63 -4.57 -13.43
C HIS A 286 27.29 -3.84 -13.63
N LYS A 287 27.31 -2.58 -14.08
CA LYS A 287 26.10 -1.82 -14.44
C LYS A 287 25.33 -2.52 -15.56
N CYS A 288 26.02 -2.95 -16.62
CA CYS A 288 25.40 -3.66 -17.75
C CYS A 288 24.71 -4.95 -17.31
N PHE A 289 25.40 -5.79 -16.52
CA PHE A 289 24.84 -7.01 -15.94
C PHE A 289 23.59 -6.72 -15.10
N ASN A 290 23.65 -5.70 -14.23
CA ASN A 290 22.53 -5.35 -13.37
C ASN A 290 21.29 -4.85 -14.12
N VAL A 291 21.48 -4.25 -15.29
CA VAL A 291 20.37 -3.83 -16.16
C VAL A 291 19.82 -5.02 -16.94
N LEU A 292 20.69 -5.82 -17.58
CA LEU A 292 20.28 -6.95 -18.40
C LEU A 292 19.64 -8.11 -17.62
N LYS A 293 20.01 -8.29 -16.34
CA LYS A 293 19.37 -9.32 -15.48
C LYS A 293 17.87 -9.10 -15.26
N LEU A 294 17.40 -7.86 -15.45
CA LEU A 294 16.01 -7.48 -15.24
C LEU A 294 15.14 -7.73 -16.48
N ILE A 295 15.75 -8.12 -17.59
CA ILE A 295 15.08 -8.41 -18.86
C ILE A 295 15.04 -9.92 -19.07
N GLU A 296 13.89 -10.43 -19.49
CA GLU A 296 13.74 -11.85 -19.81
C GLU A 296 14.73 -12.25 -20.92
N ASN A 297 15.54 -13.28 -20.64
CA ASN A 297 16.61 -13.75 -21.53
C ASN A 297 17.69 -12.69 -21.89
N GLY A 298 17.76 -11.56 -21.18
CA GLY A 298 18.70 -10.48 -21.47
C GLY A 298 20.18 -10.86 -21.33
N LEU A 299 20.48 -11.83 -20.45
CA LEU A 299 21.84 -12.26 -20.12
C LEU A 299 22.37 -13.44 -20.95
N VAL A 300 21.53 -14.08 -21.78
CA VAL A 300 21.89 -15.37 -22.40
C VAL A 300 23.19 -15.29 -23.21
N ASP A 301 23.37 -14.24 -23.99
CA ASP A 301 24.57 -14.08 -24.82
C ASP A 301 25.77 -13.64 -23.98
N LEU A 302 25.56 -12.73 -23.02
CA LEU A 302 26.62 -12.21 -22.15
C LEU A 302 27.24 -13.31 -21.28
N VAL A 303 26.41 -14.22 -20.75
CA VAL A 303 26.88 -15.36 -19.94
C VAL A 303 27.70 -16.33 -20.79
N LYS A 304 27.25 -16.63 -22.02
CA LYS A 304 28.02 -17.48 -22.95
C LYS A 304 29.35 -16.85 -23.33
N ASP A 305 29.36 -15.55 -23.60
CA ASP A 305 30.59 -14.83 -23.92
C ASP A 305 31.56 -14.81 -22.72
N TYR A 306 31.03 -14.69 -21.50
CA TYR A 306 31.81 -14.79 -20.28
C TYR A 306 32.39 -16.19 -20.03
N GLU A 307 31.61 -17.25 -20.25
CA GLU A 307 32.09 -18.63 -20.17
C GLU A 307 33.23 -18.89 -21.18
N ASN A 308 33.04 -18.46 -22.43
CA ASN A 308 34.08 -18.57 -23.47
C ASN A 308 35.35 -17.81 -23.09
N TYR A 309 35.22 -16.61 -22.53
CA TYR A 309 36.37 -15.85 -22.05
C TYR A 309 37.14 -16.56 -20.93
N ILE A 310 36.45 -17.16 -19.95
CA ILE A 310 37.11 -17.93 -18.89
C ILE A 310 37.85 -19.14 -19.48
N ILE A 311 37.24 -19.86 -20.42
CA ILE A 311 37.85 -20.99 -21.11
C ILE A 311 39.12 -20.53 -21.86
N ASP A 312 39.01 -19.47 -22.68
CA ASP A 312 40.16 -18.93 -23.43
C ASP A 312 41.29 -18.45 -22.51
N PHE A 313 40.95 -17.79 -21.40
CA PHE A 313 41.93 -17.32 -20.43
C PHE A 313 42.65 -18.48 -19.73
N THR A 314 41.90 -19.47 -19.26
CA THR A 314 42.47 -20.62 -18.55
C THR A 314 43.34 -21.47 -19.47
N THR A 315 42.91 -21.69 -20.72
CA THR A 315 43.70 -22.38 -21.76
C THR A 315 44.99 -21.61 -22.07
N LYS A 316 44.95 -20.28 -22.23
CA LYS A 316 46.14 -19.45 -22.46
C LYS A 316 47.10 -19.42 -21.26
N LYS A 317 46.57 -19.40 -20.04
CA LYS A 317 47.38 -19.24 -18.81
C LYS A 317 47.98 -20.56 -18.31
N PHE A 318 47.27 -21.68 -18.49
CA PHE A 318 47.64 -22.97 -17.91
C PHE A 318 47.94 -24.05 -18.96
N GLY A 319 47.73 -23.78 -20.25
CA GLY A 319 48.13 -24.68 -21.36
C GLY A 319 47.36 -26.00 -21.41
N LYS A 320 46.28 -26.16 -20.65
CA LYS A 320 45.38 -27.32 -20.68
C LYS A 320 43.97 -26.86 -20.98
N ASP A 321 43.37 -27.49 -21.99
CA ASP A 321 41.96 -27.36 -22.30
C ASP A 321 41.19 -28.22 -21.28
N PHE A 322 40.60 -27.58 -20.26
CA PHE A 322 39.89 -28.29 -19.18
C PHE A 322 38.56 -28.93 -19.65
N ASN A 323 38.17 -28.69 -20.91
CA ASN A 323 37.03 -29.34 -21.55
C ASN A 323 37.39 -30.59 -22.36
N ASP A 324 38.66 -31.02 -22.40
CA ASP A 324 39.04 -32.27 -23.05
C ASP A 324 38.79 -33.48 -22.10
N PRO A 325 37.81 -34.35 -22.37
CA PRO A 325 37.49 -35.50 -21.53
C PRO A 325 38.64 -36.54 -21.45
N LYS A 326 39.75 -36.34 -22.17
CA LYS A 326 40.94 -37.22 -22.14
C LYS A 326 42.02 -36.81 -21.13
N THR A 327 41.81 -35.76 -20.32
CA THR A 327 42.79 -35.34 -19.30
C THR A 327 42.36 -35.56 -17.84
N SER A 328 41.28 -36.32 -17.61
CA SER A 328 40.93 -36.85 -16.26
C SER A 328 41.62 -38.17 -15.96
#